data_AF-A0A7V9J1Z9-F1
#
_entry.id   AF-A0A7V9J1Z9-F1
#
_cell.length_a   1.000
_cell.length_b   1.000
_cell.length_c   1.000
_cell.angle_alpha   90.00
_cell.angle_beta   90.00
_cell.angle_gamma   90.00
#
_symmetry.space_group_name_H-M   'P 1'
#
loop_
_entity.id
_entity.type
_entity.pdbx_description
1 polymer ?
#
loop_
_entity_poly.entity_id
_entity_poly.type
_entity_poly.pdbx_seq_one_letter_code
_entity_poly.pdbx_strand_id
1 'polypeptide(L)'
;MSYIELHARSAFSFLRGASFPEQLAERAAELGLTTLALLDRNGVYGAQRFSVACREHKVQPIIGSELTLEDGSILPVLVENRTGYANLCSLLTQAHLRSEKGSCTVRWDELPEFSEGLVALSGRVGVPPAGFRVSRKRTFQSSRTRD
;
A
#
# COMPACT_ATOMS: atom_id res chain seq x y z
N MET A 1 -24.03 2.12 4.70
CA MET A 1 -22.70 1.51 4.91
C MET A 1 -21.67 2.49 4.40
N SER A 2 -20.65 2.81 5.19
CA SER A 2 -19.54 3.67 4.76
C SER A 2 -18.52 2.83 3.97
N TYR A 3 -18.17 3.28 2.77
CA TYR A 3 -17.13 2.68 1.94
C TYR A 3 -15.77 3.30 2.27
N ILE A 4 -14.70 2.51 2.14
CA ILE A 4 -13.30 2.95 2.23
C ILE A 4 -12.56 2.32 1.05
N GLU A 5 -11.85 3.15 0.29
CA GLU A 5 -10.99 2.68 -0.80
C GLU A 5 -9.64 2.26 -0.22
N LEU A 6 -9.36 0.96 -0.26
CA LEU A 6 -8.12 0.36 0.27
C LEU A 6 -7.10 0.04 -0.83
N HIS A 7 -7.37 0.42 -2.09
CA HIS A 7 -6.51 0.11 -3.21
C HIS A 7 -6.58 1.19 -4.30
N ALA A 8 -6.05 2.38 -4.03
CA ALA A 8 -5.83 3.41 -5.04
C ALA A 8 -4.35 3.47 -5.49
N ARG A 9 -4.13 3.99 -6.71
CA ARG A 9 -2.80 4.23 -7.29
C ARG A 9 -2.71 5.66 -7.78
N SER A 10 -1.57 6.30 -7.58
CA SER A 10 -1.33 7.64 -8.11
C SER A 10 -0.59 7.61 -9.44
N ALA A 11 -0.44 8.77 -10.06
CA ALA A 11 0.38 8.98 -11.25
C ALA A 11 1.86 8.58 -11.07
N PHE A 12 2.33 8.40 -9.83
CA PHE A 12 3.66 7.86 -9.56
C PHE A 12 3.79 6.36 -9.87
N SER A 13 2.67 5.67 -10.03
CA SER A 13 2.63 4.35 -10.66
C SER A 13 2.62 4.52 -12.18
N PHE A 14 3.82 4.67 -12.77
CA PHE A 14 3.98 5.00 -14.19
C PHE A 14 3.18 4.06 -15.11
N LEU A 15 2.42 4.65 -16.05
CA LEU A 15 1.51 3.95 -16.97
C LEU A 15 0.44 3.07 -16.29
N ARG A 16 0.17 3.28 -15.00
CA ARG A 16 -0.80 2.51 -14.20
C ARG A 16 -1.75 3.39 -13.39
N GLY A 17 -1.34 4.59 -12.98
CA GLY A 17 -2.20 5.60 -12.37
C GLY A 17 -2.18 6.90 -13.16
N ALA A 18 -3.28 7.65 -13.10
CA ALA A 18 -3.46 8.91 -13.84
C ALA A 18 -3.62 10.12 -12.90
N SER A 19 -4.11 9.92 -11.68
CA SER A 19 -4.39 10.98 -10.72
C SER A 19 -3.19 11.26 -9.83
N PHE A 20 -2.87 12.53 -9.59
CA PHE A 20 -1.90 12.90 -8.56
C PHE A 20 -2.45 12.59 -7.16
N PRO A 21 -1.57 12.35 -6.16
CA PRO A 21 -2.00 12.11 -4.78
C PRO A 21 -2.94 13.17 -4.21
N GLU A 22 -2.73 14.44 -4.56
CA GLU A 22 -3.58 15.56 -4.11
C GLU A 22 -5.00 15.43 -4.65
N GLN A 23 -5.14 15.11 -5.94
CA GLN A 23 -6.44 14.92 -6.59
C GLN A 23 -7.20 13.71 -6.01
N LEU A 24 -6.46 12.66 -5.60
CA LEU A 24 -7.07 11.51 -4.93
C LEU A 24 -7.64 11.89 -3.54
N ALA A 25 -6.90 12.69 -2.77
CA ALA A 25 -7.33 13.16 -1.46
C ALA A 25 -8.53 14.11 -1.55
N GLU A 26 -8.47 15.08 -2.47
CA GLU A 26 -9.57 16.01 -2.76
C GLU A 26 -10.84 15.24 -3.14
N ARG A 27 -10.72 14.30 -4.10
CA ARG A 27 -11.87 13.51 -4.55
C ARG A 27 -12.46 12.63 -3.46
N ALA A 28 -11.62 12.06 -2.58
CA ALA A 28 -12.09 11.29 -1.45
C ALA A 28 -12.94 12.14 -0.49
N ALA A 29 -12.53 13.38 -0.22
CA ALA A 29 -13.30 14.29 0.62
C ALA A 29 -14.62 14.72 -0.03
N GLU A 30 -14.64 15.02 -1.33
CA GLU A 30 -15.87 15.33 -2.07
C GLU A 30 -16.89 14.18 -2.02
N LEU A 31 -16.41 12.94 -2.05
CA LEU A 31 -17.22 11.73 -1.95
C LEU A 31 -17.62 11.38 -0.51
N GLY A 32 -17.15 12.13 0.48
CA GLY A 32 -17.40 11.88 1.90
C GLY A 32 -16.69 10.64 2.45
N LEU A 33 -15.59 10.21 1.83
CA LEU A 33 -14.76 9.12 2.34
C LEU A 33 -13.96 9.61 3.56
N THR A 34 -13.99 8.83 4.64
CA THR A 34 -13.21 9.15 5.85
C THR A 34 -11.76 8.69 5.74
N THR A 35 -11.48 7.76 4.85
CA THR A 35 -10.21 7.03 4.78
C THR A 35 -9.93 6.64 3.33
N LEU A 36 -8.66 6.71 2.92
CA LEU A 36 -8.20 6.31 1.59
C LEU A 36 -6.80 5.70 1.69
N ALA A 37 -6.56 4.60 0.98
CA ALA A 37 -5.23 3.99 0.87
C ALA A 37 -4.57 4.28 -0.47
N LEU A 38 -3.25 4.56 -0.45
CA LEU A 38 -2.42 4.70 -1.64
C LEU A 38 -1.39 3.57 -1.72
N LEU A 39 -1.45 2.79 -2.80
CA LEU A 39 -0.61 1.63 -3.06
C LEU A 39 0.10 1.80 -4.41
N ASP A 40 1.08 2.70 -4.46
CA ASP A 40 1.86 2.87 -5.68
C ASP A 40 2.66 1.59 -6.01
N ARG A 41 2.89 1.35 -7.30
CA ARG A 41 3.54 0.12 -7.77
C ARG A 41 5.02 0.11 -7.42
N ASN A 42 5.46 -0.96 -6.73
CA ASN A 42 6.84 -1.25 -6.37
C ASN A 42 7.56 -0.08 -5.69
N GLY A 43 6.84 0.68 -4.86
CA GLY A 43 7.34 1.92 -4.30
C GLY A 43 6.31 2.63 -3.42
N VAL A 44 6.81 3.57 -2.62
CA VAL A 44 6.01 4.50 -1.81
C VAL A 44 6.17 5.94 -2.32
N TYR A 45 6.28 6.10 -3.65
CA TYR A 45 6.67 7.33 -4.31
C TYR A 45 5.73 8.52 -4.02
N GLY A 46 4.41 8.29 -4.08
CA GLY A 46 3.41 9.30 -3.78
C GLY A 46 3.08 9.45 -2.30
N ALA A 47 3.64 8.63 -1.41
CA ALA A 47 3.16 8.48 -0.02
C ALA A 47 3.21 9.79 0.79
N GLN A 48 4.28 10.59 0.64
CA GLN A 48 4.40 11.84 1.39
C GLN A 48 3.43 12.90 0.89
N ARG A 49 3.33 13.09 -0.43
CA ARG A 49 2.39 14.02 -1.05
C ARG A 49 0.95 13.66 -0.69
N PHE A 50 0.63 12.37 -0.74
CA PHE A 50 -0.65 11.82 -0.34
C PHE A 50 -0.99 12.10 1.13
N SER A 51 -0.06 11.85 2.04
CA SER A 51 -0.26 12.03 3.48
C SER A 51 -0.54 13.49 3.83
N VAL A 52 0.20 14.43 3.21
CA VAL A 52 -0.01 15.87 3.39
C VAL A 52 -1.39 16.28 2.87
N ALA A 53 -1.74 15.90 1.65
CA ALA A 53 -3.03 16.26 1.05
C ALA A 53 -4.22 15.68 1.83
N CYS A 54 -4.14 14.41 2.24
CA CYS A 54 -5.18 13.78 3.06
C CYS A 54 -5.41 14.53 4.36
N ARG A 55 -4.35 14.99 5.03
CA ARG A 55 -4.45 15.81 6.25
C ARG A 55 -5.19 17.12 6.01
N GLU A 56 -4.90 17.81 4.90
CA GLU A 56 -5.57 19.07 4.52
C GLU A 56 -7.07 18.86 4.26
N HIS A 57 -7.42 17.74 3.64
CA HIS A 57 -8.80 17.36 3.33
C HIS A 57 -9.51 16.58 4.45
N LYS A 58 -8.87 16.39 5.62
CA LYS A 58 -9.40 15.62 6.77
C LYS A 58 -9.77 14.17 6.41
N VAL A 59 -9.08 13.59 5.44
CA VAL A 59 -9.15 12.16 5.09
C VAL A 59 -8.02 11.43 5.82
N GLN A 60 -8.31 10.27 6.40
CA GLN A 60 -7.26 9.44 7.02
C GLN A 60 -6.47 8.71 5.93
N PRO A 61 -5.15 8.94 5.78
CA PRO A 61 -4.34 8.22 4.82
C PRO A 61 -3.96 6.83 5.33
N ILE A 62 -3.95 5.84 4.45
CA ILE A 62 -3.29 4.55 4.65
C ILE A 62 -2.21 4.39 3.56
N ILE A 63 -0.99 4.06 3.96
CA ILE A 63 0.13 3.90 3.03
C ILE A 63 0.35 2.42 2.72
N GLY A 64 0.72 2.12 1.49
CA GLY A 64 1.03 0.77 1.06
C GLY A 64 1.78 0.75 -0.27
N SER A 65 1.85 -0.43 -0.89
CA SER A 65 2.40 -0.60 -2.24
C SER A 65 1.78 -1.81 -2.93
N GLU A 66 1.67 -1.77 -4.25
CA GLU A 66 1.51 -2.97 -5.07
C GLU A 66 2.87 -3.60 -5.32
N LEU A 67 3.15 -4.75 -4.68
CA LEU A 67 4.37 -5.51 -4.92
C LEU A 67 4.20 -6.39 -6.16
N THR A 68 5.12 -6.28 -7.11
CA THR A 68 5.26 -7.25 -8.21
C THR A 68 6.13 -8.39 -7.73
N LEU A 69 5.59 -9.61 -7.78
CA LEU A 69 6.31 -10.82 -7.39
C LEU A 69 7.05 -11.43 -8.58
N GLU A 70 8.03 -12.27 -8.31
CA GLU A 70 8.89 -12.90 -9.33
C GLU A 70 8.12 -13.78 -10.35
N ASP A 71 6.96 -14.32 -9.94
CA ASP A 71 6.05 -15.07 -10.80
C ASP A 71 5.08 -14.17 -11.60
N GLY A 72 5.25 -12.85 -11.51
CA GLY A 72 4.43 -11.84 -12.17
C GLY A 72 3.12 -11.51 -11.43
N SER A 73 2.83 -12.15 -10.30
CA SER A 73 1.65 -11.81 -9.50
C SER A 73 1.81 -10.45 -8.81
N ILE A 74 0.67 -9.85 -8.45
CA ILE A 74 0.63 -8.56 -7.76
C ILE A 74 0.05 -8.76 -6.37
N LEU A 75 0.82 -8.34 -5.36
CA LEU A 75 0.43 -8.40 -3.95
C LEU A 75 0.30 -6.99 -3.37
N PRO A 76 -0.92 -6.45 -3.27
CA PRO A 76 -1.16 -5.19 -2.56
C PRO A 76 -0.92 -5.39 -1.06
N VAL A 77 -0.08 -4.54 -0.47
CA VAL A 77 0.20 -4.53 0.97
C VAL A 77 -0.06 -3.16 1.58
N LEU A 78 -0.67 -3.14 2.75
CA LEU A 78 -0.93 -1.95 3.56
C LEU A 78 0.01 -1.94 4.77
N VAL A 79 0.44 -0.75 5.15
CA VAL A 79 1.25 -0.52 6.35
C VAL A 79 0.32 -0.34 7.55
N GLU A 80 0.43 -1.23 8.53
CA GLU A 80 -0.33 -1.16 9.79
C GLU A 80 0.32 -0.22 10.80
N ASN A 81 1.65 -0.17 10.83
CA ASN A 81 2.42 0.57 11.83
C ASN A 81 3.81 0.99 11.33
N ARG A 82 4.58 1.66 12.20
CA ARG A 82 5.92 2.16 11.87
C ARG A 82 6.91 1.03 11.51
N THR A 83 6.82 -0.13 12.15
CA THR A 83 7.63 -1.31 11.80
C THR A 83 7.29 -1.78 10.39
N GLY A 84 5.99 -1.85 10.05
CA GLY A 84 5.53 -2.16 8.70
C GLY A 84 6.08 -1.20 7.65
N TYR A 85 6.09 0.10 7.91
CA TYR A 85 6.65 1.08 6.97
C TYR A 85 8.15 0.84 6.74
N ALA A 86 8.91 0.61 7.82
CA ALA A 86 10.34 0.31 7.73
C ALA A 86 10.59 -0.98 6.95
N ASN A 87 9.83 -2.03 7.23
CA ASN A 87 9.91 -3.32 6.55
C ASN A 87 9.58 -3.20 5.05
N LEU A 88 8.51 -2.49 4.69
CA LEU A 88 8.15 -2.25 3.29
C LEU A 88 9.28 -1.52 2.55
N CYS A 89 9.84 -0.47 3.15
CA CYS A 89 10.95 0.28 2.55
C CYS A 89 12.20 -0.59 2.38
N SER A 90 12.56 -1.40 3.38
CA SER A 90 13.70 -2.32 3.30
C SER A 90 13.51 -3.39 2.22
N LEU A 91 12.33 -4.02 2.16
CA LEU A 91 11.96 -5.00 1.14
C LEU A 91 12.06 -4.41 -0.27
N LEU A 92 11.44 -3.24 -0.49
CA LEU A 92 11.49 -2.56 -1.78
C LEU A 92 12.93 -2.19 -2.17
N THR A 93 13.73 -1.73 -1.20
CA THR A 93 15.15 -1.39 -1.44
C THR A 93 15.95 -2.62 -1.88
N GLN A 94 15.81 -3.75 -1.18
CA GLN A 94 16.44 -5.02 -1.55
C GLN A 94 16.02 -5.47 -2.95
N ALA A 95 14.72 -5.43 -3.24
CA ALA A 95 14.18 -5.83 -4.54
C ALA A 95 14.69 -4.94 -5.68
N HIS A 96 14.75 -3.61 -5.49
CA HIS A 96 15.30 -2.67 -6.48
C HIS A 96 16.81 -2.84 -6.69
N LEU A 97 17.59 -3.09 -5.63
CA LEU A 97 19.04 -3.30 -5.74
C LEU A 97 19.41 -4.57 -6.51
N ARG A 98 18.60 -5.63 -6.38
CA ARG A 98 18.78 -6.89 -7.11
C ARG A 98 18.29 -6.81 -8.56
N SER A 99 17.23 -6.06 -8.82
CA SER A 99 16.55 -6.05 -10.10
C SER A 99 17.28 -5.22 -11.15
N GLU A 100 17.06 -5.52 -12.43
CA GLU A 100 17.55 -4.66 -13.52
C GLU A 100 16.86 -3.29 -13.46
N LYS A 101 17.55 -2.25 -13.93
CA LYS A 101 17.04 -0.88 -13.94
C LYS A 101 15.67 -0.81 -14.61
N GLY A 102 14.68 -0.26 -13.90
CA GLY A 102 13.30 -0.12 -14.39
C GLY A 102 12.40 -1.29 -14.02
N SER A 103 12.92 -2.31 -13.35
CA SER A 103 12.16 -3.42 -12.79
C SER A 103 12.32 -3.50 -11.26
N CYS A 104 11.38 -4.16 -10.61
CA CYS A 104 11.44 -4.48 -9.18
C CYS A 104 10.56 -5.70 -8.96
N THR A 105 11.19 -6.82 -8.62
CA THR A 105 10.51 -8.09 -8.33
C THR A 105 10.86 -8.56 -6.93
N VAL A 106 9.83 -8.75 -6.12
CA VAL A 106 9.94 -9.32 -4.78
C VAL A 106 9.82 -10.84 -4.88
N ARG A 107 10.68 -11.58 -4.18
CA ARG A 107 10.59 -13.04 -4.13
C ARG A 107 9.66 -13.48 -3.03
N TRP A 108 9.07 -14.66 -3.20
CA TRP A 108 8.16 -15.21 -2.18
C TRP A 108 8.84 -15.54 -0.86
N ASP A 109 10.12 -15.95 -0.91
CA ASP A 109 10.92 -16.33 0.25
C ASP A 109 11.39 -15.13 1.09
N GLU A 110 11.38 -13.91 0.54
CA GLU A 110 11.71 -12.67 1.25
C GLU A 110 10.55 -12.16 2.11
N LEU A 111 9.30 -12.40 1.69
CA LEU A 111 8.12 -11.83 2.34
C LEU A 111 8.03 -12.12 3.85
N PRO A 112 8.33 -13.34 4.34
CA PRO A 112 8.27 -13.63 5.77
C PRO A 112 9.17 -12.73 6.61
N GLU A 113 10.37 -12.39 6.13
CA GLU A 113 11.35 -11.54 6.83
C GLU A 113 10.83 -10.12 7.07
N PHE A 114 10.05 -9.58 6.13
CA PHE A 114 9.55 -8.21 6.15
C PHE A 114 8.05 -8.10 6.46
N SER A 115 7.40 -9.20 6.86
CA SER A 115 5.94 -9.27 7.00
C SER A 115 5.38 -8.55 8.22
N GLU A 116 6.19 -8.31 9.25
CA GLU A 116 5.72 -7.68 10.48
C GLU A 116 5.20 -6.26 10.22
N GLY A 117 3.98 -5.97 10.68
CA GLY A 117 3.33 -4.67 10.51
C GLY A 117 2.77 -4.41 9.10
N LEU A 118 2.72 -5.44 8.25
CA LEU A 118 2.09 -5.38 6.93
C LEU A 118 0.79 -6.20 6.89
N VAL A 119 -0.21 -5.67 6.18
CA VAL A 119 -1.47 -6.35 5.88
C VAL A 119 -1.57 -6.54 4.38
N ALA A 120 -1.50 -7.79 3.93
CA ALA A 120 -1.69 -8.12 2.52
C ALA A 120 -3.18 -8.22 2.15
N LEU A 121 -3.54 -7.68 1.00
CA LEU A 121 -4.84 -7.92 0.38
C LEU A 121 -4.68 -9.03 -0.66
N SER A 122 -5.56 -10.04 -0.65
CA SER A 122 -5.61 -11.01 -1.73
C SER A 122 -6.15 -10.31 -2.98
N GLY A 123 -5.25 -9.77 -3.81
CA GLY A 123 -5.57 -9.01 -5.02
C GLY A 123 -6.14 -9.87 -6.15
N ARG A 124 -6.11 -9.35 -7.38
CA ARG A 124 -6.42 -10.14 -8.58
C ARG A 124 -5.40 -11.27 -8.71
N VAL A 125 -5.92 -12.50 -8.83
CA VAL A 125 -5.23 -13.80 -8.84
C VAL A 125 -3.85 -13.77 -9.52
N GLY A 126 -2.80 -13.79 -8.69
CA GLY A 126 -1.85 -14.90 -8.69
C GLY A 126 -1.96 -15.55 -7.32
N VAL A 127 -2.33 -16.83 -7.27
CA VAL A 127 -2.51 -17.55 -5.99
C VAL A 127 -1.15 -17.59 -5.29
N PRO A 128 -1.03 -17.19 -4.01
CA PRO A 128 0.23 -17.35 -3.29
C PRO A 128 0.62 -18.83 -3.24
N PRO A 129 1.90 -19.19 -3.36
CA PRO A 129 2.36 -20.55 -3.19
C PRO A 129 1.95 -21.08 -1.81
N ALA A 130 1.70 -22.39 -1.75
CA ALA A 130 1.27 -23.07 -0.53
C ALA A 130 2.24 -22.78 0.63
N GLY A 131 1.79 -21.99 1.61
CA GLY A 131 2.61 -21.59 2.76
C GLY A 131 2.32 -20.17 3.27
N PHE A 132 1.79 -19.27 2.42
CA PHE A 132 1.41 -17.93 2.86
C PHE A 132 0.11 -17.96 3.67
N ARG A 133 0.22 -17.75 4.98
CA ARG A 133 -0.94 -17.72 5.88
C ARG A 133 -1.46 -16.30 5.97
N VAL A 134 -2.60 -16.02 5.31
CA VAL A 134 -3.36 -14.79 5.56
C VAL A 134 -3.84 -14.82 7.02
N SER A 135 -3.25 -13.98 7.87
CA SER A 135 -3.66 -13.86 9.26
C SER A 135 -5.09 -13.31 9.33
N ARG A 136 -6.00 -14.01 10.00
CA ARG A 136 -7.40 -13.58 10.13
C ARG A 136 -7.48 -12.35 11.06
N LYS A 137 -7.78 -11.20 10.45
CA LYS A 137 -8.23 -9.90 10.98
C LYS A 137 -8.02 -9.62 12.48
N ARG A 138 -7.25 -8.56 12.79
CA ARG A 138 -7.61 -7.62 13.88
C ARG A 138 -8.49 -6.53 13.28
N THR A 139 -9.62 -6.26 13.94
CA THR A 139 -10.53 -5.18 13.59
C THR A 139 -9.80 -3.85 13.76
N PHE A 140 -9.73 -3.04 12.69
CA PHE A 140 -9.25 -1.66 12.76
C PHE A 140 -10.22 -0.87 13.66
N GLN A 141 -9.88 -0.71 14.94
CA GLN A 141 -10.64 0.15 15.84
C GLN A 141 -10.27 1.59 15.53
N SER A 142 -11.23 2.39 15.07
CA SER A 142 -11.02 3.83 14.88
C SER A 142 -10.78 4.45 16.26
N SER A 143 -9.53 4.76 16.58
CA SER A 143 -9.21 5.53 17.79
C SER A 143 -9.64 6.98 17.59
N ARG A 144 -10.92 7.26 17.83
CA ARG A 144 -11.34 8.60 18.23
C ARG A 144 -10.83 8.82 19.65
N THR A 145 -9.91 9.77 19.81
CA THR A 145 -9.81 10.76 20.90
C THR A 145 -8.36 11.27 20.96
N ARG A 146 -8.17 12.58 20.80
CA ARG A 146 -7.89 13.48 21.93
C ARG A 146 -7.82 14.93 21.42
N ASP A 147 -8.74 15.72 21.97
CA ASP A 147 -8.67 17.11 22.44
C ASP A 147 -7.59 18.04 21.87
#